data_AF-A0A2A4G0M7-F1
#
_entry.id   AF-A0A2A4G0M7-F1
#
_cell.length_a   1.000
_cell.length_b   1.000
_cell.length_c   1.000
_cell.angle_alpha   90.00
_cell.angle_beta   90.00
_cell.angle_gamma   90.00
#
_symmetry.space_group_name_H-M   'P 1'
#
loop_
_entity.id
_entity.type
_entity.pdbx_description
1 polymer ?
#
loop_
_entity_poly.entity_id
_entity_poly.type
_entity_poly.pdbx_seq_one_letter_code
_entity_poly.pdbx_strand_id
1 'polypeptide(L)'
;MVEEQTLDPARRWWVPAVTAPCRDWAGRPGCRKGARYLVGETSFAATTEGYPVFESRADCLMWIMRHRTELAHAAPDTPVQAVDLAKWMLGLS
;
A
#
# COMPACT_ATOMS: atom_id res chain seq x y z
N MET A 1 -13.45 -1.62 -21.58
CA MET A 1 -13.66 -0.30 -20.96
C MET A 1 -13.33 -0.48 -19.49
N VAL A 2 -12.22 0.09 -19.02
CA VAL A 2 -11.90 0.10 -17.59
C VAL A 2 -12.49 1.40 -17.08
N GLU A 3 -13.52 1.32 -16.25
CA GLU A 3 -14.03 2.52 -15.55
C GLU A 3 -12.91 3.01 -14.64
N GLU A 4 -12.32 4.15 -14.99
CA GLU A 4 -11.44 4.88 -14.10
C GLU A 4 -12.33 5.44 -12.98
N GLN A 5 -12.48 4.67 -11.90
CA GLN A 5 -13.19 5.12 -10.71
C GLN A 5 -12.44 6.33 -10.17
N THR A 6 -12.96 7.52 -10.50
CA THR A 6 -12.45 8.77 -9.94
C THR A 6 -12.78 8.75 -8.45
N LEU A 7 -11.75 8.61 -7.61
CA LEU A 7 -11.91 8.65 -6.17
C LEU A 7 -12.45 10.02 -5.76
N ASP A 8 -13.54 10.02 -5.00
CA ASP A 8 -14.07 11.25 -4.41
C ASP A 8 -13.04 11.81 -3.42
N PRO A 9 -12.43 12.99 -3.67
CA PRO A 9 -11.40 13.56 -2.81
C PRO A 9 -11.95 14.05 -1.46
N ALA A 10 -13.28 14.22 -1.33
CA ALA A 10 -13.92 14.57 -0.07
C ALA A 10 -14.04 13.37 0.88
N ARG A 11 -13.86 12.14 0.37
CA ARG A 11 -13.90 10.92 1.17
C ARG A 11 -12.51 10.53 1.65
N ARG A 12 -12.46 9.95 2.85
CA ARG A 12 -11.25 9.33 3.38
C ARG A 12 -11.12 7.93 2.81
N TRP A 13 -10.08 7.72 2.02
CA TRP A 13 -9.73 6.42 1.46
C TRP A 13 -8.60 5.78 2.25
N TRP A 14 -8.69 4.47 2.41
CA TRP A 14 -7.69 3.65 3.08
C TRP A 14 -7.01 2.73 2.08
N VAL A 15 -5.69 2.61 2.18
CA VAL A 15 -4.87 1.80 1.27
C VAL A 15 -3.83 1.00 2.05
N PRO A 16 -3.44 -0.19 1.58
CA PRO A 16 -2.30 -0.92 2.11
C PRO A 16 -1.01 -0.25 1.62
N ALA A 17 -0.10 0.01 2.55
CA ALA A 17 1.16 0.69 2.26
C ALA A 17 2.33 0.08 3.06
N VAL A 18 3.53 0.32 2.56
CA VAL A 18 4.79 -0.10 3.18
C VAL A 18 5.81 1.02 3.14
N THR A 19 6.71 1.00 4.13
CA THR A 19 7.92 1.82 4.13
C THR A 19 9.12 0.92 3.96
N ALA A 20 10.00 1.24 3.02
CA ALA A 20 11.22 0.49 2.77
C ALA A 20 12.12 0.50 4.02
N PRO A 21 12.42 -0.67 4.61
CA PRO A 21 13.17 -0.74 5.87
C PRO A 21 14.66 -0.39 5.69
N CYS A 22 15.17 -0.56 4.47
CA CYS A 22 16.56 -0.33 4.10
C CYS A 22 16.69 0.18 2.65
N ARG A 23 17.91 0.55 2.25
CA ARG A 23 18.25 0.82 0.85
C ARG A 23 18.31 -0.51 0.10
N ASP A 24 17.93 -0.50 -1.18
CA ASP A 24 17.94 -1.70 -2.03
C ASP A 24 17.15 -2.87 -1.41
N TRP A 25 16.05 -2.54 -0.73
CA TRP A 25 15.17 -3.52 -0.09
C TRP A 25 14.64 -4.53 -1.11
N ALA A 26 14.56 -5.80 -0.72
CA ALA A 26 14.15 -6.91 -1.58
C ALA A 26 12.76 -6.71 -2.23
N GLY A 27 11.82 -6.07 -1.52
CA GLY A 27 10.50 -5.76 -2.08
C GLY A 27 10.51 -4.64 -3.14
N ARG A 28 11.60 -3.86 -3.25
CA ARG A 28 11.79 -2.82 -4.29
C ARG A 28 13.28 -2.46 -4.48
N PRO A 29 14.02 -3.19 -5.34
CA PRO A 29 15.43 -2.88 -5.62
C PRO A 29 15.64 -1.45 -6.12
N GLY A 30 16.74 -0.81 -5.72
CA GLY A 30 17.03 0.59 -6.04
C GLY A 30 16.35 1.61 -5.12
N CYS A 31 15.49 1.18 -4.18
CA CYS A 31 14.84 2.10 -3.26
C CYS A 31 15.81 2.68 -2.22
N ARG A 32 15.43 3.82 -1.64
CA ARG A 32 16.08 4.38 -0.45
C ARG A 32 15.38 3.86 0.80
N LYS A 33 16.12 3.78 1.91
CA LYS A 33 15.50 3.57 3.24
C LYS A 33 14.47 4.66 3.51
N GLY A 34 13.31 4.28 4.03
CA GLY A 34 12.21 5.21 4.29
C GLY A 34 11.38 5.57 3.06
N ALA A 35 11.71 5.05 1.87
CA ALA A 35 10.86 5.23 0.70
C ALA A 35 9.48 4.59 0.92
N ARG A 36 8.44 5.25 0.45
CA ARG A 36 7.05 4.91 0.74
C ARG A 36 6.38 4.38 -0.52
N TYR A 37 5.71 3.25 -0.38
CA TYR A 37 5.04 2.58 -1.49
C TYR A 37 3.64 2.14 -1.07
N LEU A 38 2.75 2.08 -2.04
CA LEU A 38 1.47 1.40 -1.87
C LEU A 38 1.66 -0.08 -2.19
N VAL A 39 0.67 -0.90 -1.92
CA VAL A 39 0.69 -2.33 -2.22
C VAL A 39 -0.28 -2.64 -3.35
N GLY A 40 0.21 -3.34 -4.39
CA GLY A 40 -0.58 -3.70 -5.55
C GLY A 40 -1.65 -4.74 -5.22
N GLU A 41 -2.82 -4.62 -5.84
CA GLU A 41 -3.95 -5.52 -5.60
C GLU A 41 -3.66 -6.95 -6.08
N THR A 42 -3.07 -7.07 -7.26
CA THR A 42 -2.79 -8.36 -7.90
C THR A 42 -1.41 -8.92 -7.54
N SER A 43 -0.40 -8.05 -7.50
CA SER A 43 0.99 -8.47 -7.28
C SER A 43 1.38 -8.57 -5.82
N PHE A 44 0.63 -7.92 -4.92
CA PHE A 44 0.96 -7.75 -3.50
C PHE A 44 2.32 -7.06 -3.24
N ALA A 45 2.98 -6.60 -4.30
CA ALA A 45 4.28 -5.96 -4.25
C ALA A 45 4.15 -4.45 -4.05
N ALA A 46 5.26 -3.84 -3.62
CA ALA A 46 5.39 -2.40 -3.56
C ALA A 46 5.17 -1.77 -4.94
N THR A 47 4.21 -0.86 -5.04
CA THR A 47 3.76 -0.24 -6.29
C THR A 47 3.46 1.25 -6.11
N THR A 48 3.26 1.94 -7.23
CA THR A 48 2.73 3.30 -7.33
C THR A 48 1.34 3.35 -7.99
N GLU A 49 0.86 2.23 -8.52
CA GLU A 49 -0.40 2.11 -9.29
C GLU A 49 -1.05 0.73 -9.08
N GLY A 50 -2.33 0.59 -9.47
CA GLY A 50 -3.05 -0.69 -9.40
C GLY A 50 -3.17 -1.24 -7.98
N TYR A 51 -3.41 -0.35 -7.01
CA TYR A 51 -3.56 -0.68 -5.59
C TYR A 51 -5.04 -0.67 -5.18
N PRO A 52 -5.45 -1.53 -4.23
CA PRO A 52 -6.82 -1.54 -3.77
C PRO A 52 -7.08 -0.33 -2.85
N VAL A 53 -8.31 0.15 -2.88
CA VAL A 53 -8.80 1.29 -2.11
C VAL A 53 -10.02 0.87 -1.30
N PHE A 54 -10.09 1.31 -0.05
CA PHE A 54 -11.15 0.94 0.87
C PHE A 54 -11.80 2.17 1.48
N GLU A 55 -13.11 2.13 1.66
CA GLU A 55 -13.86 3.21 2.32
C GLU A 55 -13.60 3.26 3.84
N SER A 56 -13.17 2.13 4.43
CA SER A 56 -12.89 2.04 5.86
C SER A 56 -11.52 1.42 6.16
N ARG A 57 -10.94 1.83 7.29
CA ARG A 57 -9.70 1.24 7.81
C ARG A 57 -9.86 -0.25 8.11
N ALA A 58 -11.04 -0.63 8.60
CA ALA A 58 -11.33 -2.00 9.00
C ALA A 58 -11.29 -2.94 7.78
N ASP A 59 -11.88 -2.53 6.66
CA ASP A 59 -11.87 -3.32 5.42
C ASP A 59 -10.46 -3.46 4.86
N CYS A 60 -9.67 -2.37 4.90
CA CYS A 60 -8.26 -2.43 4.51
C CYS A 60 -7.46 -3.40 5.38
N LEU A 61 -7.66 -3.38 6.71
CA LEU A 61 -7.00 -4.32 7.62
C LEU A 61 -7.45 -5.76 7.38
N MET A 62 -8.74 -5.96 7.11
CA MET A 62 -9.28 -7.28 6.79
C MET A 62 -8.65 -7.85 5.52
N TRP A 63 -8.47 -7.01 4.49
CA TRP A 63 -7.75 -7.38 3.28
C TRP A 63 -6.28 -7.72 3.56
N ILE A 64 -5.56 -6.89 4.34
CA ILE A 64 -4.17 -7.17 4.74
C ILE A 64 -4.07 -8.52 5.47
N MET A 65 -4.98 -8.77 6.42
CA MET A 65 -4.99 -10.04 7.17
C MET A 65 -5.30 -11.24 6.29
N ARG A 66 -6.21 -11.08 5.31
CA ARG A 66 -6.57 -12.13 4.35
C ARG A 66 -5.40 -12.53 3.45
N HIS A 67 -4.57 -11.57 3.06
CA HIS A 67 -3.45 -11.76 2.11
C HIS A 67 -2.06 -11.75 2.78
N ARG A 68 -2.00 -11.99 4.09
CA ARG A 68 -0.78 -11.83 4.88
C ARG A 68 0.41 -12.65 4.38
N THR A 69 0.16 -13.81 3.77
CA THR A 69 1.23 -14.71 3.31
C THR A 69 1.87 -14.17 2.04
N GLU A 70 1.04 -13.74 1.08
CA GLU A 70 1.46 -13.11 -0.16
C GLU A 70 2.20 -11.80 0.12
N LEU A 71 1.67 -11.00 1.04
CA LEU A 71 2.28 -9.76 1.49
C LEU A 71 3.64 -9.99 2.16
N ALA A 72 3.77 -10.99 3.03
CA ALA A 72 5.05 -11.30 3.67
C ALA A 72 6.12 -11.76 2.65
N HIS A 73 5.69 -12.42 1.56
CA HIS A 73 6.60 -12.83 0.50
C HIS A 73 7.01 -11.65 -0.40
N ALA A 74 6.06 -10.80 -0.79
CA ALA A 74 6.30 -9.70 -1.71
C ALA A 74 6.92 -8.46 -1.04
N ALA A 75 6.67 -8.28 0.26
CA ALA A 75 7.19 -7.19 1.08
C ALA A 75 7.87 -7.74 2.35
N PRO A 76 9.02 -8.44 2.21
CA PRO A 76 9.73 -9.00 3.36
C PRO A 76 10.25 -7.91 4.29
N ASP A 77 10.46 -8.24 5.56
CA ASP A 77 11.13 -7.37 6.55
C ASP A 77 10.45 -6.02 6.85
N THR A 78 9.22 -5.79 6.37
CA THR A 78 8.45 -4.58 6.67
C THR A 78 6.98 -4.90 6.87
N PRO A 79 6.32 -4.30 7.89
CA PRO A 79 4.89 -4.49 8.07
C PRO A 79 4.10 -3.73 6.98
N VAL A 80 3.09 -4.39 6.43
CA VAL A 80 2.06 -3.73 5.62
C VAL A 80 1.05 -3.05 6.56
N GLN A 81 0.79 -1.77 6.32
CA GLN A 81 -0.06 -0.93 7.17
C GLN A 81 -1.26 -0.42 6.37
N ALA A 82 -2.42 -0.30 7.03
CA ALA A 82 -3.55 0.44 6.50
C ALA A 82 -3.38 1.93 6.81
N VAL A 83 -3.22 2.76 5.77
CA VAL A 83 -2.98 4.21 5.86
C VAL A 83 -4.09 5.02 5.19
N ASP A 84 -4.30 6.25 5.67
CA ASP A 84 -5.12 7.24 4.98
C ASP A 84 -4.38 7.70 3.72
N LEU A 85 -4.98 7.49 2.55
CA LEU A 85 -4.34 7.74 1.25
C LEU A 85 -3.94 9.22 1.09
N ALA A 86 -4.81 10.16 1.47
CA ALA A 86 -4.54 11.58 1.30
C ALA A 86 -3.35 12.01 2.18
N LYS A 87 -3.33 11.59 3.44
CA LYS A 87 -2.21 11.85 4.35
C LYS A 87 -0.92 11.21 3.86
N TRP A 88 -1.00 9.96 3.42
CA TRP A 88 0.15 9.21 2.92
C TRP A 88 0.79 9.91 1.71
N MET A 89 -0.01 10.32 0.72
CA MET A 89 0.48 11.05 -0.45
C MET A 89 1.18 12.37 -0.07
N LEU A 90 0.73 13.01 1.01
CA LEU A 90 1.30 14.27 1.51
C LEU A 90 2.57 14.13 2.36
N GLY A 91 3.04 12.91 2.69
CA GLY A 91 4.17 12.80 3.62
C GLY A 91 3.80 12.60 5.08
N LEU A 92 2.50 12.48 5.39
CA LEU A 92 2.00 12.54 6.76
C LEU A 92 1.72 11.13 7.28
N SER A 93 2.28 10.82 8.45
CA SER A 93 2.12 9.56 9.19
C SER A 93 1.28 9.77 10.45
#